data_AF-A0A183NN53-F1
#
_entry.id   AF-A0A183NN53-F1
#
_cell.length_a   1.000
_cell.length_b   1.000
_cell.length_c   1.000
_cell.angle_alpha   90.00
_cell.angle_beta   90.00
_cell.angle_gamma   90.00
#
_symmetry.space_group_name_H-M   'P 1'
#
loop_
_entity.id
_entity.type
_entity.pdbx_description
1 polymer ?
#
loop_
_entity_poly.entity_id
_entity_poly.type
_entity_poly.pdbx_seq_one_letter_code
_entity_poly.pdbx_strand_id
1 'polypeptide(L)'
;MKHNHLTMPSSSKTKKKSSTKEGSQNNDCIMEFPKPLDPGLLGREKGESLEQKRLRKAAIKEHRQLRRKIRKINQLNFRQEKERQIKNSMQTMIVH
;
A
#
# COMPACT_ATOMS: atom_id res chain seq x y z
N MET A 1 -26.91 41.79 -21.82
CA MET A 1 -26.58 40.39 -21.53
C MET A 1 -25.57 40.39 -20.38
N LYS A 2 -25.89 39.81 -19.23
CA LYS A 2 -24.98 39.79 -18.07
C LYS A 2 -24.10 38.55 -18.15
N HIS A 3 -22.79 38.75 -18.27
CA HIS A 3 -21.81 37.67 -18.29
C HIS A 3 -21.44 37.35 -16.83
N ASN A 4 -21.92 36.22 -16.32
CA ASN A 4 -21.54 35.74 -15.00
C ASN A 4 -20.20 35.01 -15.12
N HIS A 5 -19.11 35.69 -14.75
CA HIS A 5 -17.80 35.06 -14.65
C HIS A 5 -17.74 34.29 -13.33
N LEU A 6 -17.97 32.97 -13.39
CA LEU A 6 -17.77 32.08 -12.25
C LEU A 6 -16.26 31.84 -12.07
N THR A 7 -15.59 32.73 -11.33
CA THR A 7 -14.17 32.56 -11.01
C THR A 7 -14.02 31.45 -9.98
N MET A 8 -13.47 30.31 -10.38
CA MET A 8 -13.12 29.22 -9.45
C MET A 8 -11.83 29.57 -8.69
N PRO A 9 -11.76 29.33 -7.36
CA PRO A 9 -10.53 29.56 -6.61
C PRO A 9 -9.45 28.54 -7.00
N SER A 10 -8.39 29.04 -7.63
CA SER A 10 -7.15 28.30 -7.90
C SER A 10 -6.43 28.00 -6.58
N SER A 11 -6.65 26.81 -6.03
CA SER A 11 -5.82 26.32 -4.91
C SER A 11 -4.52 25.72 -5.44
N SER A 12 -3.54 26.59 -5.72
CA SER A 12 -2.15 26.16 -5.87
C SER A 12 -1.62 25.70 -4.51
N LYS A 13 -2.02 24.49 -4.08
CA LYS A 13 -1.40 23.83 -2.93
C LYS A 13 0.00 23.41 -3.35
N THR A 14 0.98 24.26 -3.08
CA THR A 14 2.38 23.85 -3.03
C THR A 14 2.49 22.79 -1.93
N LYS A 15 2.51 21.51 -2.33
CA LYS A 15 2.89 20.43 -1.44
C LYS A 15 4.34 20.69 -1.06
N LYS A 16 4.58 21.24 0.15
CA LYS A 16 5.87 21.13 0.82
C LYS A 16 6.20 19.64 0.89
N LYS A 17 7.14 19.22 0.04
CA LYS A 17 7.72 17.88 0.05
C LYS A 17 8.58 17.81 1.31
N SER A 18 7.96 17.47 2.44
CA SER A 18 8.71 17.07 3.63
C SER A 18 9.38 15.75 3.29
N SER A 19 10.63 15.82 2.82
CA SER A 19 11.50 14.66 2.74
C SER A 19 11.88 14.28 4.16
N THR A 20 11.02 13.53 4.84
CA THR A 20 11.46 12.79 6.01
C THR A 20 12.34 11.67 5.47
N LYS A 21 13.65 11.91 5.48
CA LYS A 21 14.66 10.85 5.38
C LYS A 21 14.59 10.07 6.69
N GLU A 22 13.54 9.28 6.88
CA GLU A 22 13.53 8.32 7.96
C GLU A 22 14.31 7.11 7.51
N GLY A 23 15.49 6.99 8.11
CA GLY A 23 16.07 5.73 8.56
C GLY A 23 16.09 4.61 7.54
N SER A 24 17.30 4.34 7.05
CA SER A 24 17.75 3.00 6.70
C SER A 24 17.52 2.07 7.89
N GLN A 25 16.29 1.61 8.08
CA GLN A 25 16.00 0.44 8.86
C GLN A 25 15.99 -0.71 7.87
N ASN A 26 17.12 -1.41 7.81
CA ASN A 26 17.17 -2.79 7.34
C ASN A 26 16.37 -3.64 8.35
N ASN A 27 15.07 -3.42 8.40
CA ASN A 27 14.17 -4.41 8.92
C ASN A 27 13.93 -5.32 7.73
N ASP A 28 14.69 -6.40 7.64
CA ASP A 28 14.19 -7.64 7.06
C ASP A 28 13.01 -8.06 7.96
N CYS A 29 11.93 -7.29 7.91
CA CYS A 29 10.65 -7.65 8.44
C CYS A 29 10.23 -8.78 7.51
N ILE A 30 10.62 -10.00 7.90
CA ILE A 30 10.08 -11.23 7.34
C ILE A 30 8.59 -11.13 7.62
N MET A 31 7.87 -10.54 6.67
CA MET A 31 6.44 -10.45 6.69
C MET A 31 6.00 -11.86 6.37
N GLU A 32 5.86 -12.67 7.43
CA GLU A 32 5.22 -13.98 7.32
C GLU A 32 3.94 -13.78 6.52
N PHE A 33 3.78 -14.61 5.49
CA PHE A 33 2.58 -14.56 4.68
C PHE A 33 1.40 -14.74 5.62
N PRO A 34 0.51 -13.73 5.75
CA PRO A 34 -0.60 -13.83 6.65
C PRO A 34 -1.40 -15.05 6.26
N LYS A 35 -1.64 -15.90 7.26
CA LYS A 35 -2.57 -17.01 7.14
C LYS A 35 -3.82 -16.52 6.41
N PRO A 36 -4.34 -17.29 5.43
CA PRO A 36 -5.56 -16.93 4.74
C PRO A 36 -6.62 -16.50 5.75
N LEU A 37 -7.30 -15.38 5.47
CA LEU A 37 -8.43 -14.97 6.31
C LEU A 37 -9.39 -16.15 6.42
N ASP A 38 -9.74 -16.51 7.66
CA ASP A 38 -10.70 -17.56 7.93
C ASP A 38 -11.97 -17.34 7.10
N PRO A 39 -12.37 -18.30 6.25
CA PRO A 39 -13.59 -18.22 5.46
C PRO A 39 -14.83 -17.92 6.31
N GLY A 40 -14.87 -18.38 7.57
CA GLY A 40 -15.96 -18.10 8.51
C GLY A 40 -16.15 -16.60 8.80
N LEU A 41 -15.07 -15.80 8.70
CA LEU A 41 -15.12 -14.36 8.91
C LEU A 41 -15.64 -13.59 7.68
N LEU A 42 -15.73 -14.22 6.50
CA LEU A 42 -16.31 -13.58 5.31
C LEU A 42 -17.84 -13.59 5.34
N GLY A 43 -18.42 -14.60 6.00
CA GLY A 43 -19.86 -14.75 6.16
C GLY A 43 -20.46 -13.86 7.24
N ARG A 44 -21.73 -13.47 7.04
CA ARG A 44 -22.55 -12.93 8.11
C ARG A 44 -23.43 -14.00 8.72
N GLU A 45 -23.13 -14.37 9.96
CA GLU A 45 -23.99 -15.23 10.75
C GLU A 45 -25.31 -14.51 11.07
N LYS A 46 -26.44 -15.21 10.88
CA LYS A 46 -27.75 -14.70 11.25
C LYS A 46 -27.88 -14.76 12.78
N GLY A 47 -28.21 -13.63 13.40
CA GLY A 47 -28.30 -13.52 14.86
C GLY A 47 -26.99 -13.15 15.57
N GLU A 48 -25.95 -12.74 14.84
CA GLU A 48 -24.69 -12.29 15.46
C GLU A 48 -24.93 -11.18 16.49
N SER A 49 -24.29 -11.31 17.66
CA SER A 49 -24.29 -10.25 18.66
C SER A 49 -23.51 -9.03 18.14
N LEU A 50 -23.76 -7.86 18.73
CA LEU A 50 -23.08 -6.63 18.34
C LEU A 50 -21.56 -6.73 18.58
N GLU A 51 -21.15 -7.47 19.61
CA GLU A 51 -19.75 -7.74 19.93
C GLU A 51 -19.10 -8.69 18.90
N GLN A 52 -19.78 -9.79 18.55
CA GLN A 52 -19.32 -10.71 17.51
C GLN A 52 -19.12 -10.01 16.17
N LYS A 53 -20.07 -9.14 15.79
CA LYS A 53 -19.96 -8.29 14.60
C LYS A 53 -18.75 -7.37 14.65
N ARG A 54 -18.46 -6.76 15.81
CA ARG A 54 -17.31 -5.87 16.01
C ARG A 54 -16.00 -6.64 15.84
N LEU A 55 -15.88 -7.81 16.49
CA LEU A 55 -14.71 -8.67 16.39
C LEU A 55 -14.46 -9.13 14.96
N ARG A 56 -15.49 -9.61 14.25
CA ARG A 56 -15.37 -9.99 12.83
C ARG A 56 -14.86 -8.85 11.98
N LYS A 57 -15.45 -7.65 12.12
CA LYS A 57 -15.04 -6.48 11.34
C LYS A 57 -13.61 -6.03 11.66
N ALA A 58 -13.19 -6.12 12.92
CA ALA A 58 -11.81 -5.82 13.32
C ALA A 58 -10.82 -6.78 12.64
N ALA A 59 -11.08 -8.10 12.70
CA ALA A 59 -10.25 -9.11 12.06
C ALA A 59 -10.13 -8.90 10.54
N ILE A 60 -11.25 -8.61 9.85
CA ILE A 60 -11.23 -8.28 8.41
C ILE A 60 -10.37 -7.05 8.12
N LYS A 61 -10.48 -6.01 8.97
CA LYS A 61 -9.76 -4.74 8.80
C LYS A 61 -8.25 -4.95 8.96
N GLU A 62 -7.83 -5.66 10.01
CA GLU A 62 -6.42 -5.98 10.26
C GLU A 62 -5.82 -6.79 9.11
N HIS A 63 -6.51 -7.86 8.69
CA HIS A 63 -6.07 -8.67 7.57
C HIS A 63 -5.94 -7.86 6.27
N ARG A 64 -6.88 -6.96 5.98
CA ARG A 64 -6.78 -6.04 4.83
C ARG A 64 -5.58 -5.09 4.93
N GLN A 65 -5.30 -4.56 6.12
CA GLN A 65 -4.15 -3.68 6.33
C GLN A 65 -2.84 -4.45 6.10
N LEU A 66 -2.75 -5.68 6.61
CA LEU A 66 -1.58 -6.53 6.41
C LEU A 66 -1.35 -6.86 4.94
N ARG A 67 -2.40 -7.26 4.21
CA ARG A 67 -2.31 -7.48 2.75
C ARG A 67 -1.86 -6.22 2.00
N ARG A 68 -2.28 -5.02 2.42
CA ARG A 68 -1.82 -3.76 1.80
C ARG A 68 -0.34 -3.50 2.02
N LYS A 69 0.19 -3.78 3.22
CA LYS A 69 1.63 -3.67 3.52
C LYS A 69 2.44 -4.60 2.61
N ILE A 70 2.02 -5.85 2.48
CA ILE A 70 2.68 -6.85 1.63
C ILE A 70 2.67 -6.42 0.16
N ARG A 71 1.53 -5.95 -0.36
CA ARG A 71 1.46 -5.43 -1.73
C ARG A 71 2.45 -4.29 -1.99
N LYS A 72 2.65 -3.38 -1.02
CA LYS A 72 3.62 -2.29 -1.15
C LYS A 72 5.05 -2.80 -1.20
N ILE A 73 5.41 -3.73 -0.31
CA ILE A 73 6.74 -4.34 -0.28
C ILE A 73 7.01 -5.10 -1.58
N ASN A 74 6.07 -5.94 -2.04
CA ASN A 74 6.22 -6.67 -3.29
C ASN A 74 6.38 -5.75 -4.49
N GLN A 75 5.64 -4.63 -4.52
CA GLN A 75 5.78 -3.63 -5.57
C GLN A 75 7.17 -2.97 -5.53
N LEU A 76 7.71 -2.69 -4.35
CA LEU A 76 9.06 -2.15 -4.19
C LEU A 76 10.12 -3.16 -4.64
N ASN A 77 10.02 -4.41 -4.18
CA ASN A 77 10.95 -5.48 -4.54
C ASN A 77 10.97 -5.72 -6.05
N PHE A 78 9.80 -5.72 -6.70
CA PHE A 78 9.71 -5.84 -8.15
C PHE A 78 10.41 -4.69 -8.88
N ARG A 79 10.29 -3.45 -8.40
CA ARG A 79 10.99 -2.30 -8.99
C ARG A 79 12.50 -2.40 -8.81
N GLN A 80 12.96 -2.74 -7.60
CA GLN A 80 14.38 -2.90 -7.30
C GLN A 80 15.01 -4.02 -8.13
N GLU A 81 14.34 -5.16 -8.25
CA GLU A 81 14.78 -6.28 -9.09
C GLU A 81 14.88 -5.86 -10.56
N LYS A 82 13.87 -5.15 -11.07
CA LYS A 82 13.88 -4.63 -12.45
C LYS A 82 15.04 -3.65 -12.69
N GLU A 83 15.30 -2.74 -11.75
CA GLU A 83 16.44 -1.82 -11.84
C GLU A 83 17.78 -2.57 -11.80
N ARG A 84 17.91 -3.61 -10.97
CA ARG A 84 19.11 -4.47 -10.94
C ARG A 84 19.32 -5.17 -12.28
N GLN A 85 18.27 -5.71 -12.88
CA GLN A 85 18.35 -6.37 -14.19
C GLN A 85 18.80 -5.40 -15.30
N ILE A 86 18.30 -4.17 -15.30
CA ILE A 86 18.72 -3.14 -16.27
C ILE A 86 20.21 -2.82 -16.10
N LYS A 87 20.69 -2.61 -14.87
CA LYS A 87 22.10 -2.33 -14.60
C LYS A 87 23.00 -3.49 -15.03
N ASN A 88 22.62 -4.72 -14.71
CA ASN A 88 23.38 -5.90 -15.11
C ASN A 88 23.44 -6.06 -16.63
N SER A 89 22.33 -5.83 -17.33
CA SER A 89 22.27 -5.88 -18.80
C SER A 89 23.16 -4.82 -19.46
N MET A 90 23.20 -3.60 -18.90
CA MET A 90 24.12 -2.56 -19.38
C MET A 90 25.58 -2.93 -19.13
N GLN A 91 25.89 -3.54 -17.97
CA GLN A 91 27.25 -3.94 -17.63
C GLN A 91 27.74 -5.08 -18.54
N THR A 92 26.89 -6.04 -18.90
CA THR A 92 27.25 -7.11 -19.85
C THR A 92 27.51 -6.61 -21.27
N MET A 93 26.91 -5.49 -21.68
CA MET A 93 27.14 -4.87 -23.00
C MET A 93 28.48 -4.11 -23.09
N ILE A 94 29.06 -3.71 -21.95
CA ILE A 94 30.33 -2.94 -21.91
C ILE A 94 31.55 -3.89 -21.85
N VAL A 95 31.36 -5.14 -21.44
CA VAL A 95 32.44 -6.14 -21.28
C VAL A 95 32.66 -6.99 -22.54
N HIS A 96 31.80 -6.87 -23.56
CA HIS A 96 31.97 -7.46 -24.89
C HIS A 96 32.47 -6.44 -25.90
#